data_AF-A0A927SA28-F1
#
_entry.id   AF-A0A927SA28-F1
#
_cell.length_a   1.000
_cell.length_b   1.000
_cell.length_c   1.000
_cell.angle_alpha   90.00
_cell.angle_beta   90.00
_cell.angle_gamma   90.00
#
_symmetry.space_group_name_H-M   'P 1'
#
loop_
_entity.id
_entity.type
_entity.pdbx_description
1 polymer ?
#
loop_
_entity_poly.entity_id
_entity_poly.type
_entity_poly.pdbx_seq_one_letter_code
_entity_poly.pdbx_strand_id
1 'polypeptide(L)'
;MTETRKTNGSGDGVVRARHAAANPQSKPSSAQSAVRRTVSSQVNAKSASSAARPAAAQARRVSASGTSAPVRSASSAAKRPAASASSSVSSKTRVNPKVASASSARATRAPQKKKSAYTNLPIISRIRELIPKNVNWPLILVIAISVLILIGIITLMSIGISRCAGGCSEGGPSTAQTTVRPQIHLSATDVPSVTDPALVTDPALTNDPAQAASNPVVPSNGLRRATIRTMGDFVVHEEVFLNANRLAKTTGVEYAYNFAPMIDPVWDEIGNADFTVTNVDGCLGGKDAYRYGYSGYPQFNTPPCILYALRDSSVDMLTLANNHMLDGWFDGLMKTIQNVDSVNLKHIGASRTQEERDTPVIYEINGIKVGFMNYTEELNSMDRQASLDKRAMQFAVHATSNSNSLNDAKALREAGADVIVCFMHWGTEYELEPDRDQKNLAAKLVECGVDVIIGGHPHVVQRAEWLSGTNQFGERQETLCLYSLGNFLSFQREQYKDGGIIFDFTIQEQPDGSFKIVNPGYLPTWVWMTGTNKDNYNFQVLNVSEYINNPPANMTSADYQKMIQSYNDSIAAMSKGVGTLLTK
;
A
#
# COMPACT_ATOMS: atom_id res chain seq x y z
N MET A 1 67.22 39.24 4.74
CA MET A 1 68.26 38.45 4.03
C MET A 1 67.49 37.47 3.16
N THR A 2 67.37 37.69 1.84
CA THR A 2 68.38 37.41 0.78
C THR A 2 68.69 35.91 0.69
N GLU A 3 68.60 35.22 -0.45
CA GLU A 3 68.67 35.66 -1.87
C GLU A 3 67.41 35.23 -2.70
N THR A 4 67.00 35.73 -3.88
CA THR A 4 67.63 36.11 -5.18
C THR A 4 68.22 34.93 -5.99
N ARG A 5 68.10 34.79 -7.34
CA ARG A 5 67.41 35.54 -8.43
C ARG A 5 67.57 34.80 -9.78
N LYS A 6 66.59 34.87 -10.70
CA LYS A 6 66.72 35.02 -12.19
C LYS A 6 65.35 34.89 -12.90
N THR A 7 65.29 35.29 -14.17
CA THR A 7 64.08 35.38 -15.01
C THR A 7 64.42 35.28 -16.52
N ASN A 8 63.40 35.34 -17.39
CA ASN A 8 63.41 35.58 -18.86
C ASN A 8 63.50 34.32 -19.75
N GLY A 9 62.88 34.26 -20.93
CA GLY A 9 62.01 35.24 -21.64
C GLY A 9 61.06 34.52 -22.63
N SER A 10 59.86 35.01 -22.97
CA SER A 10 59.46 36.25 -23.68
C SER A 10 59.57 36.17 -25.21
N GLY A 11 58.45 36.26 -25.93
CA GLY A 11 58.38 36.34 -27.40
C GLY A 11 56.95 36.55 -27.90
N ASP A 12 56.66 37.72 -28.47
CA ASP A 12 55.31 38.15 -28.91
C ASP A 12 54.96 37.77 -30.37
N GLY A 13 53.67 37.84 -30.70
CA GLY A 13 53.16 37.58 -32.06
C GLY A 13 51.75 38.11 -32.33
N VAL A 14 51.55 39.43 -32.40
CA VAL A 14 50.25 40.08 -32.65
C VAL A 14 50.12 40.58 -34.09
N VAL A 15 49.03 40.22 -34.77
CA VAL A 15 48.52 40.91 -35.98
C VAL A 15 47.01 41.16 -35.84
N ARG A 16 46.51 42.25 -36.46
CA ARG A 16 45.16 42.83 -36.26
C ARG A 16 44.22 42.61 -37.46
N ALA A 17 42.94 42.97 -37.23
CA ALA A 17 41.99 43.57 -38.19
C ALA A 17 41.30 42.62 -39.21
N ARG A 18 40.07 42.87 -39.72
CA ARG A 18 39.09 43.98 -39.51
C ARG A 18 37.65 43.54 -39.93
N HIS A 19 36.67 44.42 -39.69
CA HIS A 19 35.37 44.68 -40.38
C HIS A 19 34.94 43.85 -41.62
N ALA A 20 33.65 43.70 -41.97
CA ALA A 20 32.36 43.97 -41.28
C ALA A 20 31.14 43.46 -42.11
N ALA A 21 29.98 43.33 -41.44
CA ALA A 21 28.60 43.63 -41.88
C ALA A 21 27.97 43.07 -43.19
N ALA A 22 26.62 43.10 -43.18
CA ALA A 22 25.64 43.01 -44.28
C ALA A 22 24.90 41.67 -44.55
N ASN A 23 23.57 41.78 -44.50
CA ASN A 23 22.51 40.93 -45.08
C ASN A 23 22.31 41.39 -46.58
N PRO A 24 21.44 40.82 -47.46
CA PRO A 24 20.35 39.85 -47.19
C PRO A 24 20.04 38.77 -48.28
N GLN A 25 18.99 37.97 -48.02
CA GLN A 25 18.01 37.39 -48.96
C GLN A 25 18.45 36.56 -50.19
N SER A 26 17.96 35.31 -50.24
CA SER A 26 17.53 34.65 -51.49
C SER A 26 16.36 33.67 -51.29
N LYS A 27 15.31 33.81 -52.11
CA LYS A 27 14.10 32.97 -52.30
C LYS A 27 13.64 33.17 -53.76
N PRO A 28 12.75 32.36 -54.36
CA PRO A 28 12.25 31.01 -53.98
C PRO A 28 12.22 29.99 -55.16
N SER A 29 11.88 28.73 -54.88
CA SER A 29 11.20 27.82 -55.84
C SER A 29 10.54 26.65 -55.07
N SER A 30 9.28 26.19 -55.19
CA SER A 30 8.16 26.31 -56.15
C SER A 30 7.85 25.04 -56.99
N ALA A 31 7.23 24.03 -56.36
CA ALA A 31 6.34 22.98 -56.91
C ALA A 31 6.03 22.01 -55.73
N GLN A 32 4.82 21.80 -55.22
CA GLN A 32 3.54 21.40 -55.83
C GLN A 32 3.57 20.09 -56.64
N SER A 33 3.16 18.99 -55.98
CA SER A 33 2.12 18.11 -56.51
C SER A 33 1.48 17.30 -55.38
N ALA A 34 0.15 17.24 -55.34
CA ALA A 34 -0.61 16.35 -54.46
C ALA A 34 -1.61 15.58 -55.31
N VAL A 35 -1.58 14.24 -55.23
CA VAL A 35 -2.44 13.38 -56.05
C VAL A 35 -3.54 12.77 -55.20
N ARG A 36 -4.71 13.43 -55.21
CA ARG A 36 -5.98 12.73 -55.01
C ARG A 36 -6.19 11.75 -56.18
N ARG A 37 -6.85 10.62 -55.92
CA ARG A 37 -7.74 9.98 -56.92
C ARG A 37 -9.14 9.87 -56.33
N THR A 38 -10.14 10.08 -57.18
CA THR A 38 -11.57 10.11 -56.81
C THR A 38 -12.40 9.35 -57.84
N VAL A 39 -13.29 8.49 -57.33
CA VAL A 39 -14.65 8.17 -57.79
C VAL A 39 -14.96 8.17 -59.31
N SER A 40 -15.27 6.97 -59.84
CA SER A 40 -16.38 6.68 -60.78
C SER A 40 -16.43 5.15 -60.99
N SER A 41 -17.49 4.34 -60.78
CA SER A 41 -18.97 4.41 -60.77
C SER A 41 -19.58 3.57 -61.93
N GLN A 42 -20.83 3.11 -61.78
CA GLN A 42 -21.68 2.35 -62.75
C GLN A 42 -21.38 0.85 -62.97
N VAL A 43 -22.34 -0.03 -63.33
CA VAL A 43 -23.81 -0.12 -63.07
C VAL A 43 -24.30 -1.56 -63.38
N ASN A 44 -25.33 -2.06 -62.65
CA ASN A 44 -26.35 -3.10 -62.98
C ASN A 44 -26.61 -4.12 -61.84
N ALA A 45 -27.76 -4.81 -61.72
CA ALA A 45 -29.19 -4.47 -61.90
C ALA A 45 -30.10 -5.67 -61.52
N LYS A 46 -31.28 -5.43 -60.93
CA LYS A 46 -32.39 -6.40 -60.62
C LYS A 46 -32.04 -7.45 -59.52
N SER A 47 -32.94 -8.04 -58.73
CA SER A 47 -34.37 -7.81 -58.34
C SER A 47 -34.73 -8.84 -57.24
N ALA A 48 -35.74 -8.78 -56.36
CA ALA A 48 -36.64 -7.78 -55.75
C ALA A 48 -37.87 -8.55 -55.19
N SER A 49 -38.09 -8.61 -53.86
CA SER A 49 -39.36 -8.98 -53.18
C SER A 49 -39.20 -8.77 -51.66
N SER A 50 -39.84 -7.81 -50.98
CA SER A 50 -41.21 -7.85 -50.39
C SER A 50 -41.42 -8.99 -49.36
N ALA A 51 -42.04 -8.80 -48.19
CA ALA A 51 -42.86 -7.68 -47.66
C ALA A 51 -42.71 -7.57 -46.11
N ALA A 52 -42.70 -6.37 -45.52
CA ALA A 52 -43.84 -5.65 -44.88
C ALA A 52 -44.24 -6.07 -43.44
N ARG A 53 -44.46 -5.06 -42.57
CA ARG A 53 -45.15 -5.18 -41.26
C ARG A 53 -46.66 -5.40 -41.45
N PRO A 54 -47.38 -5.81 -40.39
CA PRO A 54 -48.34 -4.85 -39.81
C PRO A 54 -48.34 -4.82 -38.27
N ALA A 55 -49.20 -3.97 -37.69
CA ALA A 55 -49.47 -3.86 -36.25
C ALA A 55 -50.96 -3.54 -35.99
N ALA A 56 -51.42 -3.74 -34.74
CA ALA A 56 -52.82 -3.61 -34.27
C ALA A 56 -53.79 -4.72 -34.77
N ALA A 57 -54.92 -5.06 -34.11
CA ALA A 57 -55.66 -4.33 -33.07
C ALA A 57 -56.50 -5.20 -32.10
N GLN A 58 -56.91 -4.58 -30.98
CA GLN A 58 -58.16 -4.74 -30.21
C GLN A 58 -58.73 -6.13 -29.80
N ALA A 59 -58.51 -6.47 -28.52
CA ALA A 59 -59.52 -6.64 -27.46
C ALA A 59 -60.91 -7.29 -27.73
N ARG A 60 -61.26 -8.29 -26.87
CA ARG A 60 -62.60 -8.37 -26.23
C ARG A 60 -62.59 -9.16 -24.90
N ARG A 61 -63.51 -8.82 -23.99
CA ARG A 61 -63.92 -9.64 -22.83
C ARG A 61 -64.91 -10.72 -23.26
N VAL A 62 -65.05 -11.79 -22.45
CA VAL A 62 -66.34 -12.25 -21.88
C VAL A 62 -66.11 -13.26 -20.75
N SER A 63 -67.07 -13.38 -19.83
CA SER A 63 -67.11 -14.32 -18.67
C SER A 63 -67.90 -15.60 -19.02
N ALA A 64 -68.22 -16.59 -18.17
CA ALA A 64 -68.18 -16.76 -16.71
C ALA A 64 -68.23 -18.27 -16.33
N SER A 65 -68.14 -18.57 -15.03
CA SER A 65 -68.67 -19.77 -14.32
C SER A 65 -68.20 -21.19 -14.73
N GLY A 66 -68.07 -22.16 -13.82
CA GLY A 66 -68.17 -22.12 -12.35
C GLY A 66 -68.42 -23.50 -11.71
N THR A 67 -68.27 -23.58 -10.38
CA THR A 67 -68.52 -24.75 -9.48
C THR A 67 -67.66 -26.01 -9.73
N SER A 68 -67.42 -26.93 -8.78
CA SER A 68 -67.89 -27.09 -7.38
C SER A 68 -66.77 -27.51 -6.40
N ALA A 69 -67.05 -27.45 -5.09
CA ALA A 69 -66.17 -27.86 -3.97
C ALA A 69 -66.81 -29.10 -3.25
N PRO A 70 -66.61 -29.46 -1.94
CA PRO A 70 -65.67 -28.99 -0.89
C PRO A 70 -65.09 -30.10 0.03
N VAL A 71 -64.31 -29.71 1.06
CA VAL A 71 -64.33 -30.16 2.50
C VAL A 71 -63.28 -29.28 3.24
N ARG A 72 -63.65 -28.34 4.12
CA ARG A 72 -64.00 -28.43 5.58
C ARG A 72 -62.84 -28.93 6.48
N SER A 73 -62.57 -28.37 7.67
CA SER A 73 -63.04 -27.15 8.40
C SER A 73 -62.22 -27.03 9.73
N ALA A 74 -62.22 -25.98 10.56
CA ALA A 74 -63.00 -24.72 10.71
C ALA A 74 -62.01 -23.58 11.14
N SER A 75 -62.24 -22.54 11.96
CA SER A 75 -63.35 -21.83 12.66
C SER A 75 -62.77 -20.50 13.23
N SER A 76 -63.46 -19.37 13.43
CA SER A 76 -64.82 -18.94 13.05
C SER A 76 -65.01 -17.41 13.24
N ALA A 77 -66.25 -16.93 13.06
CA ALA A 77 -66.84 -15.60 13.30
C ALA A 77 -66.55 -14.92 14.67
N ALA A 78 -66.73 -13.60 14.89
CA ALA A 78 -66.91 -12.37 14.06
C ALA A 78 -66.76 -11.14 15.02
N LYS A 79 -67.16 -9.86 14.82
CA LYS A 79 -67.91 -9.01 13.85
C LYS A 79 -67.43 -7.55 14.12
N ARG A 80 -67.12 -6.62 13.20
CA ARG A 80 -67.88 -5.88 12.15
C ARG A 80 -69.12 -5.09 12.64
N PRO A 81 -69.40 -3.84 12.15
CA PRO A 81 -68.69 -3.03 11.14
C PRO A 81 -68.38 -1.55 11.56
N ALA A 82 -67.90 -0.72 10.62
CA ALA A 82 -67.51 0.69 10.79
C ALA A 82 -68.53 1.70 10.24
N ALA A 83 -68.38 3.02 10.53
CA ALA A 83 -68.23 4.13 9.54
C ALA A 83 -68.56 5.55 10.06
N SER A 84 -67.82 6.57 9.57
CA SER A 84 -68.15 8.02 9.54
C SER A 84 -68.20 8.77 10.91
N ALA A 85 -68.15 10.12 11.02
CA ALA A 85 -68.17 11.21 10.02
C ALA A 85 -67.36 12.48 10.45
N SER A 86 -67.53 13.58 9.71
CA SER A 86 -66.94 14.94 9.80
C SER A 86 -67.39 15.78 11.05
N SER A 87 -67.06 17.07 11.28
CA SER A 87 -66.64 18.22 10.43
C SER A 87 -66.16 19.47 11.23
N SER A 88 -65.40 20.37 10.57
CA SER A 88 -65.31 21.85 10.80
C SER A 88 -64.79 22.37 12.17
N VAL A 89 -64.34 23.63 12.39
CA VAL A 89 -64.60 24.96 11.79
C VAL A 89 -63.32 25.81 11.61
N SER A 90 -63.35 26.84 10.75
CA SER A 90 -62.19 27.70 10.40
C SER A 90 -62.40 29.21 10.64
N SER A 91 -61.35 29.92 11.06
CA SER A 91 -61.06 31.34 10.68
C SER A 91 -59.54 31.59 10.86
N LYS A 92 -58.76 32.26 9.99
CA LYS A 92 -58.88 33.57 9.28
C LYS A 92 -58.78 34.79 10.21
N THR A 93 -57.88 35.78 10.05
CA THR A 93 -56.59 35.88 9.30
C THR A 93 -55.78 37.14 9.72
N ARG A 94 -54.43 37.08 9.64
CA ARG A 94 -53.50 38.17 9.19
C ARG A 94 -53.07 39.34 10.15
N VAL A 95 -51.80 39.76 9.94
CA VAL A 95 -51.11 41.06 10.24
C VAL A 95 -50.55 41.36 11.67
N ASN A 96 -49.21 41.30 11.79
CA ASN A 96 -48.23 42.31 12.27
C ASN A 96 -48.68 43.55 13.12
N PRO A 97 -47.85 44.08 14.06
CA PRO A 97 -46.54 44.68 13.71
C PRO A 97 -45.38 44.58 14.74
N LYS A 98 -44.23 45.20 14.42
CA LYS A 98 -43.03 45.37 15.27
C LYS A 98 -42.97 46.76 15.93
N VAL A 99 -42.64 46.84 17.23
CA VAL A 99 -41.81 47.87 17.93
C VAL A 99 -41.28 47.14 19.20
N ALA A 100 -39.98 46.92 19.47
CA ALA A 100 -38.93 47.83 19.97
C ALA A 100 -39.31 48.60 21.27
N SER A 101 -38.46 48.74 22.32
CA SER A 101 -37.12 48.21 22.61
C SER A 101 -36.69 48.47 24.09
N ALA A 102 -35.57 47.86 24.53
CA ALA A 102 -34.83 48.09 25.80
C ALA A 102 -35.44 47.45 27.08
N SER A 103 -34.67 47.14 28.14
CA SER A 103 -33.26 47.46 28.43
C SER A 103 -32.50 46.39 29.26
N SER A 104 -31.16 46.48 29.24
CA SER A 104 -30.17 45.83 30.12
C SER A 104 -29.94 44.31 30.00
N ALA A 105 -28.72 43.86 30.35
CA ALA A 105 -28.27 42.47 30.29
C ALA A 105 -27.14 42.19 31.31
N ARG A 106 -27.02 40.96 31.84
CA ARG A 106 -25.76 40.49 32.45
C ARG A 106 -25.61 38.96 32.51
N ALA A 107 -24.41 38.50 32.18
CA ALA A 107 -23.75 37.22 32.54
C ALA A 107 -24.44 35.87 32.21
N THR A 108 -23.87 35.17 31.23
CA THR A 108 -24.06 33.74 30.96
C THR A 108 -23.32 32.84 31.96
N ARG A 109 -23.84 31.64 32.24
CA ARG A 109 -23.16 30.59 33.03
C ARG A 109 -23.11 29.27 32.24
N ALA A 110 -21.91 28.71 32.08
CA ALA A 110 -21.68 27.46 31.34
C ALA A 110 -21.74 26.20 32.25
N PRO A 111 -22.05 25.01 31.71
CA PRO A 111 -22.20 23.77 32.48
C PRO A 111 -20.86 23.11 32.88
N GLN A 112 -20.91 22.24 33.90
CA GLN A 112 -19.74 21.56 34.49
C GLN A 112 -19.34 20.29 33.72
N LYS A 113 -18.02 20.04 33.62
CA LYS A 113 -17.49 18.69 33.32
C LYS A 113 -17.32 17.89 34.62
N LYS A 114 -17.77 16.63 34.63
CA LYS A 114 -17.38 15.65 35.67
C LYS A 114 -15.91 15.26 35.49
N LYS A 115 -15.21 14.93 36.57
CA LYS A 115 -13.94 14.19 36.55
C LYS A 115 -14.11 12.85 37.28
N SER A 116 -13.40 11.82 36.81
CA SER A 116 -13.35 10.50 37.44
C SER A 116 -12.52 10.51 38.72
N ALA A 117 -12.67 9.48 39.56
CA ALA A 117 -12.08 9.40 40.89
C ALA A 117 -11.11 8.22 41.03
N TYR A 118 -9.82 8.51 41.24
CA TYR A 118 -8.79 7.52 41.63
C TYR A 118 -7.66 8.18 42.44
N THR A 119 -7.94 8.59 43.69
CA THR A 119 -6.91 8.84 44.73
C THR A 119 -7.53 8.67 46.12
N ASN A 120 -7.30 7.54 46.78
CA ASN A 120 -7.55 7.37 48.22
C ASN A 120 -6.72 6.18 48.76
N LEU A 121 -5.47 6.45 49.16
CA LEU A 121 -4.64 5.53 49.94
C LEU A 121 -4.08 6.30 51.15
N PRO A 122 -4.31 5.84 52.40
CA PRO A 122 -4.17 6.66 53.61
C PRO A 122 -2.72 6.94 54.07
N ILE A 123 -1.72 6.52 53.31
CA ILE A 123 -0.30 6.67 53.65
C ILE A 123 0.24 8.06 53.24
N ILE A 124 -0.23 8.60 52.12
CA ILE A 124 0.32 9.84 51.52
C ILE A 124 0.01 11.09 52.37
N SER A 125 -1.08 11.08 53.14
CA SER A 125 -1.50 12.22 53.98
C SER A 125 -0.52 12.53 55.12
N ARG A 126 0.08 11.51 55.76
CA ARG A 126 0.96 11.69 56.94
C ARG A 126 2.36 12.19 56.62
N ILE A 127 2.82 12.09 55.37
CA ILE A 127 4.17 12.53 54.98
C ILE A 127 4.23 14.07 54.81
N ARG A 128 3.09 14.72 54.54
CA ARG A 128 3.02 16.16 54.20
C ARG A 128 3.28 17.13 55.37
N GLU A 129 3.26 16.66 56.61
CA GLU A 129 3.38 17.52 57.81
C GLU A 129 4.82 17.60 58.37
N LEU A 130 5.73 16.73 57.92
CA LEU A 130 7.11 16.63 58.43
C LEU A 130 8.16 17.41 57.61
N ILE A 131 7.73 18.26 56.66
CA ILE A 131 8.64 18.84 55.64
C ILE A 131 8.58 20.38 55.67
N PRO A 132 9.72 21.08 55.83
CA PRO A 132 9.74 22.55 55.89
C PRO A 132 9.34 23.17 54.55
N LYS A 133 8.47 24.19 54.61
CA LYS A 133 7.80 24.81 53.44
C LYS A 133 8.72 25.61 52.50
N ASN A 134 10.00 25.79 52.86
CA ASN A 134 10.96 26.63 52.13
C ASN A 134 11.87 25.81 51.18
N VAL A 135 11.54 24.54 50.93
CA VAL A 135 12.35 23.62 50.13
C VAL A 135 11.96 23.67 48.65
N ASN A 136 12.94 23.96 47.78
CA ASN A 136 12.77 23.93 46.33
C ASN A 136 12.74 22.48 45.82
N TRP A 137 11.55 21.88 45.85
CA TRP A 137 11.29 20.50 45.42
C TRP A 137 11.75 20.18 43.98
N PRO A 138 11.48 21.02 42.96
CA PRO A 138 12.03 20.83 41.62
C PRO A 138 13.57 20.70 41.60
N LEU A 139 14.28 21.54 42.37
CA LEU A 139 15.74 21.49 42.44
C LEU A 139 16.25 20.20 43.11
N ILE A 140 15.61 19.75 44.20
CA ILE A 140 15.95 18.48 44.85
C ILE A 140 15.69 17.29 43.90
N LEU A 141 14.59 17.31 43.14
CA LEU A 141 14.29 16.25 42.19
C LEU A 141 15.35 16.16 41.07
N VAL A 142 15.77 17.31 40.53
CA VAL A 142 16.85 17.39 39.53
C VAL A 142 18.18 16.89 40.10
N ILE A 143 18.54 17.26 41.34
CA ILE A 143 19.76 16.78 42.01
C ILE A 143 19.70 15.26 42.22
N ALA A 144 18.57 14.71 42.70
CA ALA A 144 18.41 13.27 42.91
C ALA A 144 18.52 12.47 41.60
N ILE A 145 17.88 12.94 40.53
CA ILE A 145 17.99 12.33 39.19
C ILE A 145 19.44 12.39 38.68
N SER A 146 20.12 13.53 38.86
CA SER A 146 21.52 13.70 38.44
C SER A 146 22.47 12.74 39.18
N VAL A 147 22.26 12.53 40.48
CA VAL A 147 23.04 11.57 41.29
C VAL A 147 22.79 10.12 40.84
N LEU A 148 21.54 9.76 40.55
CA LEU A 148 21.20 8.42 40.05
C LEU A 148 21.84 8.14 38.68
N ILE A 149 21.82 9.12 37.77
CA ILE A 149 22.50 9.03 36.46
C ILE A 149 24.02 8.85 36.65
N LEU A 150 24.64 9.63 37.55
CA LEU A 150 26.08 9.54 37.82
C LEU A 150 26.47 8.17 38.39
N ILE A 151 25.68 7.61 39.32
CA ILE A 151 25.87 6.25 39.85
C ILE A 151 25.74 5.21 38.74
N GLY A 152 24.76 5.35 37.85
CA GLY A 152 24.59 4.48 36.68
C GLY A 152 25.82 4.48 35.77
N ILE A 153 26.36 5.65 35.45
CA ILE A 153 27.58 5.81 34.63
C ILE A 153 28.79 5.15 35.29
N ILE A 154 29.02 5.38 36.59
CA ILE A 154 30.13 4.77 37.34
C ILE A 154 30.00 3.24 37.38
N THR A 155 28.78 2.73 37.52
CA THR A 155 28.50 1.28 37.52
C THR A 155 28.78 0.66 36.14
N LEU A 156 28.36 1.31 35.06
CA LEU A 156 28.64 0.85 33.68
C LEU A 156 30.13 0.87 33.35
N MET A 157 30.86 1.91 33.74
CA MET A 157 32.32 1.98 33.58
C MET A 157 33.04 0.86 34.35
N SER A 158 32.55 0.50 35.54
CA SER A 158 33.12 -0.58 36.36
C SER A 158 32.92 -1.97 35.74
N ILE A 159 31.80 -2.18 35.02
CA ILE A 159 31.50 -3.43 34.31
C ILE A 159 32.37 -3.56 33.04
N GLY A 160 32.64 -2.45 32.33
CA GLY A 160 33.37 -2.45 31.06
C GLY A 160 34.83 -2.93 31.14
N ILE A 161 35.48 -2.81 32.31
CA ILE A 161 36.91 -3.13 32.47
C ILE A 161 37.15 -4.64 32.70
N SER A 162 36.15 -5.39 33.18
CA SER A 162 36.33 -6.76 33.69
C SER A 162 36.11 -7.89 32.66
N ARG A 163 36.18 -7.60 31.35
CA ARG A 163 36.03 -8.60 30.27
C ARG A 163 37.09 -8.58 29.17
N CYS A 164 38.21 -7.86 29.37
CA CYS A 164 39.33 -7.82 28.43
C CYS A 164 40.58 -8.56 28.96
N ALA A 165 40.43 -9.78 29.48
CA ALA A 165 41.54 -10.63 29.90
C ALA A 165 41.20 -12.14 29.78
N GLY A 166 41.92 -12.85 28.91
CA GLY A 166 41.77 -14.30 28.68
C GLY A 166 40.70 -14.65 27.64
N GLY A 167 40.98 -15.46 26.61
CA GLY A 167 42.28 -16.01 26.22
C GLY A 167 42.18 -16.76 24.87
N CYS A 168 43.31 -16.93 24.19
CA CYS A 168 43.38 -17.65 22.91
C CYS A 168 43.70 -19.14 23.12
N SER A 169 43.06 -20.02 22.36
CA SER A 169 43.56 -21.38 22.07
C SER A 169 43.05 -21.85 20.70
N GLU A 170 43.87 -22.60 19.99
CA GLU A 170 43.63 -23.02 18.61
C GLU A 170 42.71 -24.25 18.51
N GLY A 171 42.09 -24.45 17.34
CA GLY A 171 41.33 -25.65 17.01
C GLY A 171 41.28 -25.86 15.49
N GLY A 172 41.78 -26.99 15.01
CA GLY A 172 41.94 -27.29 13.59
C GLY A 172 40.63 -27.63 12.85
N PRO A 173 40.66 -27.65 11.50
CA PRO A 173 39.46 -27.81 10.68
C PRO A 173 38.95 -29.26 10.62
N SER A 174 37.63 -29.41 10.46
CA SER A 174 36.99 -30.68 10.08
C SER A 174 36.27 -30.51 8.74
N THR A 175 36.55 -31.40 7.79
CA THR A 175 35.97 -31.38 6.45
C THR A 175 34.64 -32.12 6.39
N ALA A 176 33.57 -31.45 5.93
CA ALA A 176 32.33 -32.07 5.49
C ALA A 176 32.11 -31.74 4.00
N GLN A 177 31.59 -32.70 3.23
CA GLN A 177 31.49 -32.59 1.76
C GLN A 177 30.18 -31.89 1.35
N THR A 178 30.28 -30.94 0.42
CA THR A 178 29.11 -30.29 -0.20
C THR A 178 28.85 -30.86 -1.60
N THR A 179 27.65 -31.39 -1.82
CA THR A 179 27.26 -31.99 -3.11
C THR A 179 26.85 -30.91 -4.11
N VAL A 180 27.79 -30.48 -4.96
CA VAL A 180 27.54 -29.46 -5.99
C VAL A 180 26.71 -30.04 -7.16
N ARG A 181 25.64 -29.33 -7.55
CA ARG A 181 24.99 -29.51 -8.86
C ARG A 181 25.56 -28.49 -9.87
N PRO A 182 25.65 -28.84 -11.17
CA PRO A 182 26.53 -28.13 -12.09
C PRO A 182 26.05 -26.72 -12.43
N GLN A 183 26.96 -25.75 -12.38
CA GLN A 183 26.77 -24.45 -13.03
C GLN A 183 27.17 -24.52 -14.51
N ILE A 184 26.47 -23.75 -15.33
CA ILE A 184 26.78 -23.59 -16.75
C ILE A 184 27.81 -22.47 -16.89
N HIS A 185 29.04 -22.81 -17.30
CA HIS A 185 30.04 -21.81 -17.64
C HIS A 185 29.70 -21.14 -18.98
N LEU A 186 29.51 -19.82 -18.94
CA LEU A 186 29.81 -18.94 -20.06
C LEU A 186 31.08 -18.15 -19.71
N SER A 187 31.90 -17.86 -20.72
CA SER A 187 33.19 -17.18 -20.54
C SER A 187 33.26 -15.96 -21.46
N ALA A 188 33.62 -14.83 -20.88
CA ALA A 188 34.07 -13.63 -21.59
C ALA A 188 35.19 -12.98 -20.77
N THR A 189 36.15 -12.34 -21.45
CA THR A 189 37.31 -11.68 -20.84
C THR A 189 37.18 -10.16 -20.83
N ASP A 190 38.11 -9.53 -20.12
CA ASP A 190 38.51 -8.13 -20.23
C ASP A 190 37.66 -7.07 -19.47
N VAL A 191 38.38 -6.11 -18.87
CA VAL A 191 37.89 -5.14 -17.87
C VAL A 191 38.62 -3.82 -18.08
N PRO A 192 37.94 -2.64 -18.01
CA PRO A 192 38.46 -1.61 -17.11
C PRO A 192 37.40 -0.69 -16.46
N SER A 193 37.26 -0.81 -15.13
CA SER A 193 37.30 0.29 -14.14
C SER A 193 36.58 1.65 -14.37
N VAL A 194 35.46 1.83 -13.64
CA VAL A 194 35.06 3.03 -12.85
C VAL A 194 34.80 4.39 -13.54
N THR A 195 33.53 4.84 -13.49
CA THR A 195 33.10 6.18 -12.96
C THR A 195 31.60 6.21 -12.62
N ASP A 196 31.27 6.44 -11.35
CA ASP A 196 30.00 6.90 -10.71
C ASP A 196 28.60 6.31 -11.09
N PRO A 197 27.59 6.41 -10.19
CA PRO A 197 26.33 5.66 -10.28
C PRO A 197 25.15 6.46 -10.88
N ALA A 198 23.97 5.84 -10.85
CA ALA A 198 22.65 6.43 -11.13
C ALA A 198 22.29 6.69 -12.61
N LEU A 199 22.60 5.74 -13.50
CA LEU A 199 21.80 5.45 -14.71
C LEU A 199 22.13 4.04 -15.23
N VAL A 200 21.21 3.08 -15.08
CA VAL A 200 21.30 1.79 -15.80
C VAL A 200 20.85 2.04 -17.24
N THR A 201 21.81 2.25 -18.14
CA THR A 201 21.57 2.41 -19.57
C THR A 201 22.03 1.15 -20.31
N ASP A 202 21.22 0.09 -20.22
CA ASP A 202 21.42 -1.12 -21.03
C ASP A 202 20.80 -0.91 -22.43
N PRO A 203 21.58 -0.95 -23.52
CA PRO A 203 21.07 -0.85 -24.89
C PRO A 203 20.23 -2.04 -25.37
N ALA A 204 20.13 -3.14 -24.60
CA ALA A 204 19.40 -4.35 -25.01
C ALA A 204 17.87 -4.25 -24.91
N LEU A 205 17.32 -3.24 -24.21
CA LEU A 205 15.91 -3.13 -23.84
C LEU A 205 14.99 -2.56 -24.95
N THR A 206 15.11 -3.06 -26.18
CA THR A 206 14.12 -2.79 -27.26
C THR A 206 13.13 -3.93 -27.48
N ASN A 207 13.27 -5.04 -26.74
CA ASN A 207 12.28 -6.11 -26.70
C ASN A 207 11.38 -5.89 -25.49
N ASP A 208 10.23 -5.26 -25.73
CA ASP A 208 9.10 -5.22 -24.81
C ASP A 208 8.78 -6.65 -24.32
N PRO A 209 8.90 -6.95 -23.02
CA PRO A 209 8.41 -8.20 -22.44
C PRO A 209 6.88 -8.11 -22.30
N ALA A 210 6.21 -7.85 -23.44
CA ALA A 210 4.78 -7.94 -23.58
C ALA A 210 4.35 -9.29 -23.03
N GLN A 211 3.49 -9.22 -22.01
CA GLN A 211 3.20 -10.27 -21.04
C GLN A 211 3.48 -11.69 -21.57
N ALA A 212 4.27 -12.46 -20.82
CA ALA A 212 4.14 -13.91 -20.79
C ALA A 212 2.80 -14.27 -20.11
N ALA A 213 1.70 -13.78 -20.69
CA ALA A 213 0.35 -14.07 -20.26
C ALA A 213 0.18 -15.59 -20.34
N SER A 214 0.01 -16.20 -19.18
CA SER A 214 -0.66 -17.50 -19.10
C SER A 214 -1.91 -17.40 -19.97
N ASN A 215 -2.05 -18.32 -20.94
CA ASN A 215 -3.27 -18.36 -21.75
C ASN A 215 -4.45 -18.39 -20.77
N PRO A 216 -5.40 -17.42 -20.85
CA PRO A 216 -6.34 -17.17 -19.78
C PRO A 216 -7.04 -18.48 -19.43
N VAL A 217 -6.99 -18.85 -18.14
CA VAL A 217 -7.43 -20.17 -17.67
C VAL A 217 -8.96 -20.19 -17.61
N VAL A 218 -9.56 -20.21 -18.80
CA VAL A 218 -11.01 -20.34 -19.01
C VAL A 218 -11.43 -21.67 -18.36
N PRO A 219 -12.19 -21.65 -17.26
CA PRO A 219 -12.64 -22.88 -16.62
C PRO A 219 -13.61 -23.60 -17.55
N SER A 220 -13.88 -24.88 -17.29
CA SER A 220 -14.76 -25.71 -18.14
C SER A 220 -16.21 -25.23 -18.28
N ASN A 221 -16.61 -24.18 -17.54
CA ASN A 221 -17.90 -23.50 -17.65
C ASN A 221 -17.88 -22.24 -18.55
N GLY A 222 -16.72 -21.79 -19.02
CA GLY A 222 -16.57 -20.61 -19.89
C GLY A 222 -16.58 -19.24 -19.19
N LEU A 223 -16.68 -19.17 -17.86
CA LEU A 223 -16.78 -17.91 -17.11
C LEU A 223 -15.39 -17.39 -16.70
N ARG A 224 -15.11 -16.10 -16.93
CA ARG A 224 -13.83 -15.46 -16.60
C ARG A 224 -13.52 -15.52 -15.10
N ARG A 225 -12.24 -15.69 -14.77
CA ARG A 225 -11.75 -15.79 -13.40
C ARG A 225 -10.32 -15.23 -13.26
N ALA A 226 -10.06 -14.46 -12.21
CA ALA A 226 -8.73 -13.96 -11.87
C ALA A 226 -8.52 -13.99 -10.35
N THR A 227 -7.37 -14.50 -9.90
CA THR A 227 -6.97 -14.57 -8.49
C THR A 227 -5.97 -13.46 -8.21
N ILE A 228 -6.35 -12.53 -7.34
CA ILE A 228 -5.49 -11.44 -6.90
C ILE A 228 -4.84 -11.84 -5.58
N ARG A 229 -3.52 -11.70 -5.49
CA ARG A 229 -2.74 -11.93 -4.26
C ARG A 229 -2.19 -10.62 -3.71
N THR A 230 -2.14 -10.54 -2.39
CA THR A 230 -1.49 -9.47 -1.63
C THR A 230 -0.74 -10.05 -0.44
N MET A 231 0.23 -9.32 0.11
CA MET A 231 0.99 -9.73 1.29
C MET A 231 1.32 -8.53 2.17
N GLY A 232 1.72 -8.79 3.42
CA GLY A 232 2.06 -7.78 4.42
C GLY A 232 3.17 -6.79 4.04
N ASP A 233 3.38 -5.81 4.90
CA ASP A 233 4.28 -4.68 4.66
C ASP A 233 5.76 -5.11 4.64
N PHE A 234 6.51 -4.68 3.62
CA PHE A 234 7.97 -4.76 3.58
C PHE A 234 8.58 -3.51 4.23
N VAL A 235 8.80 -3.56 5.55
CA VAL A 235 9.31 -2.43 6.35
C VAL A 235 10.83 -2.58 6.53
N VAL A 236 11.60 -2.07 5.57
CA VAL A 236 13.05 -2.36 5.44
C VAL A 236 13.89 -1.53 6.42
N HIS A 237 14.03 -2.03 7.65
CA HIS A 237 14.92 -1.49 8.68
C HIS A 237 16.41 -1.64 8.30
N GLU A 238 17.31 -0.92 8.99
CA GLU A 238 18.76 -0.94 8.69
C GLU A 238 19.32 -2.37 8.71
N GLU A 239 18.95 -3.16 9.71
CA GLU A 239 19.36 -4.56 9.86
C GLU A 239 18.99 -5.42 8.65
N VAL A 240 17.82 -5.16 8.05
CA VAL A 240 17.33 -5.90 6.88
C VAL A 240 18.20 -5.56 5.66
N PHE A 241 18.44 -4.28 5.35
CA PHE A 241 19.28 -3.95 4.20
C PHE A 241 20.78 -4.22 4.43
N LEU A 242 21.27 -4.23 5.68
CA LEU A 242 22.62 -4.70 6.00
C LEU A 242 22.76 -6.21 5.78
N ASN A 243 21.73 -7.01 6.09
CA ASN A 243 21.68 -8.41 5.69
C ASN A 243 21.66 -8.56 4.16
N ALA A 244 20.89 -7.74 3.42
CA ALA A 244 20.86 -7.77 1.96
C ALA A 244 22.23 -7.42 1.33
N ASN A 245 22.97 -6.45 1.90
CA ASN A 245 24.32 -6.10 1.45
C ASN A 245 25.35 -7.22 1.70
N ARG A 246 25.17 -7.99 2.78
CA ARG A 246 25.97 -9.20 3.05
C ARG A 246 25.61 -10.33 2.09
N LEU A 247 24.32 -10.58 1.87
CA LEU A 247 23.83 -11.62 0.97
C LEU A 247 24.29 -11.40 -0.47
N ALA A 248 24.34 -10.16 -0.95
CA ALA A 248 24.91 -9.84 -2.27
C ALA A 248 26.34 -10.38 -2.42
N LYS A 249 27.22 -10.09 -1.44
CA LYS A 249 28.62 -10.51 -1.42
C LYS A 249 28.81 -12.03 -1.34
N THR A 250 27.87 -12.76 -0.74
CA THR A 250 27.93 -14.23 -0.62
C THR A 250 27.20 -14.98 -1.72
N THR A 251 26.27 -14.34 -2.44
CA THR A 251 25.54 -14.92 -3.58
C THR A 251 26.17 -14.60 -4.93
N GLY A 252 27.06 -13.59 -5.00
CA GLY A 252 27.81 -13.26 -6.21
C GLY A 252 27.01 -12.47 -7.25
N VAL A 253 25.88 -11.87 -6.88
CA VAL A 253 25.13 -10.95 -7.76
C VAL A 253 25.87 -9.63 -7.94
N GLU A 254 25.70 -9.00 -9.10
CA GLU A 254 26.38 -7.75 -9.46
C GLU A 254 25.87 -6.53 -8.67
N TYR A 255 24.65 -6.60 -8.15
CA TYR A 255 24.03 -5.51 -7.39
C TYR A 255 24.49 -5.48 -5.93
N ALA A 256 24.64 -4.28 -5.37
CA ALA A 256 25.17 -4.09 -4.01
C ALA A 256 24.28 -4.61 -2.85
N TYR A 257 23.05 -5.07 -3.13
CA TYR A 257 22.10 -5.60 -2.14
C TYR A 257 21.28 -6.73 -2.78
N ASN A 258 21.13 -7.85 -2.09
CA ASN A 258 20.30 -8.98 -2.54
C ASN A 258 19.25 -9.32 -1.47
N PHE A 259 17.98 -9.15 -1.81
CA PHE A 259 16.84 -9.45 -0.95
C PHE A 259 16.21 -10.82 -1.23
N ALA A 260 16.49 -11.45 -2.39
CA ALA A 260 15.85 -12.69 -2.79
C ALA A 260 16.00 -13.84 -1.75
N PRO A 261 17.17 -14.09 -1.13
CA PRO A 261 17.31 -15.15 -0.12
C PRO A 261 16.49 -14.94 1.17
N MET A 262 15.89 -13.76 1.37
CA MET A 262 14.97 -13.50 2.48
C MET A 262 13.54 -13.93 2.18
N ILE A 263 13.14 -13.98 0.90
CA ILE A 263 11.80 -14.38 0.45
C ILE A 263 11.79 -15.72 -0.29
N ASP A 264 12.96 -16.31 -0.55
CA ASP A 264 13.18 -17.65 -1.13
C ASP A 264 12.28 -18.75 -0.53
N PRO A 265 12.04 -18.86 0.80
CA PRO A 265 11.16 -19.89 1.37
C PRO A 265 9.65 -19.64 1.19
N VAL A 266 9.27 -18.57 0.49
CA VAL A 266 7.88 -18.20 0.12
C VAL A 266 7.82 -17.71 -1.34
N TRP A 267 8.83 -18.03 -2.16
CA TRP A 267 8.95 -17.51 -3.53
C TRP A 267 7.78 -17.93 -4.43
N ASP A 268 7.45 -19.23 -4.39
CA ASP A 268 6.30 -19.79 -5.11
C ASP A 268 4.98 -19.23 -4.57
N GLU A 269 4.86 -19.01 -3.26
CA GLU A 269 3.73 -18.34 -2.63
C GLU A 269 3.54 -16.89 -3.07
N ILE A 270 4.58 -16.16 -3.49
CA ILE A 270 4.43 -14.81 -4.06
C ILE A 270 3.88 -14.89 -5.48
N GLY A 271 4.40 -15.80 -6.32
CA GLY A 271 4.10 -15.85 -7.75
C GLY A 271 2.88 -16.68 -8.20
N ASN A 272 2.35 -17.59 -7.38
CA ASN A 272 1.23 -18.47 -7.75
C ASN A 272 -0.17 -17.78 -7.73
N ALA A 273 -0.34 -16.69 -8.48
CA ALA A 273 -1.59 -15.93 -8.64
C ALA A 273 -1.74 -15.41 -10.08
N ASP A 274 -2.90 -14.84 -10.43
CA ASP A 274 -3.11 -14.20 -11.74
C ASP A 274 -2.67 -12.72 -11.75
N PHE A 275 -2.52 -12.10 -10.58
CA PHE A 275 -1.93 -10.77 -10.38
C PHE A 275 -1.51 -10.56 -8.91
N THR A 276 -0.25 -10.18 -8.66
CA THR A 276 0.27 -10.00 -7.29
C THR A 276 0.63 -8.54 -6.96
N VAL A 277 0.14 -8.03 -5.82
CA VAL A 277 0.37 -6.65 -5.35
C VAL A 277 1.03 -6.63 -3.97
N THR A 278 1.90 -5.66 -3.67
CA THR A 278 2.47 -5.49 -2.31
C THR A 278 2.87 -4.04 -2.00
N ASN A 279 3.11 -3.76 -0.71
CA ASN A 279 3.61 -2.48 -0.20
C ASN A 279 5.09 -2.62 0.20
N VAL A 280 5.95 -1.75 -0.34
CA VAL A 280 7.28 -1.48 0.24
C VAL A 280 7.18 -0.19 1.00
N ASP A 281 7.39 -0.25 2.31
CA ASP A 281 7.07 0.87 3.18
C ASP A 281 8.18 1.93 3.11
N GLY A 282 7.78 3.14 2.74
CA GLY A 282 8.68 4.27 2.52
C GLY A 282 9.34 4.36 1.15
N CYS A 283 10.31 5.28 1.05
CA CYS A 283 10.90 5.66 -0.23
C CYS A 283 11.87 4.60 -0.76
N LEU A 284 11.94 4.47 -2.08
CA LEU A 284 12.96 3.74 -2.85
C LEU A 284 13.78 4.74 -3.67
N GLY A 285 14.24 5.84 -3.05
CA GLY A 285 14.80 6.98 -3.78
C GLY A 285 16.21 6.75 -4.34
N GLY A 286 16.93 5.73 -3.87
CA GLY A 286 18.37 5.62 -4.12
C GLY A 286 19.18 6.47 -3.14
N LYS A 287 20.51 6.25 -3.08
CA LYS A 287 21.38 6.96 -2.11
C LYS A 287 21.31 8.47 -2.26
N ASP A 288 21.25 8.95 -3.50
CA ASP A 288 21.37 10.37 -3.85
C ASP A 288 20.02 11.09 -3.88
N ALA A 289 18.95 10.46 -3.39
CA ALA A 289 17.67 11.12 -3.11
C ALA A 289 17.69 11.87 -1.78
N TYR A 290 18.35 11.30 -0.77
CA TYR A 290 18.26 11.79 0.60
C TYR A 290 19.64 11.96 1.24
N ARG A 291 19.79 13.05 2.01
CA ARG A 291 21.08 13.50 2.62
C ARG A 291 21.78 12.48 3.53
N TYR A 292 21.12 11.39 3.89
CA TYR A 292 21.67 10.32 4.74
C TYR A 292 21.93 9.01 3.96
N GLY A 293 21.73 8.98 2.64
CA GLY A 293 21.84 7.76 1.84
C GLY A 293 20.65 6.83 2.07
N TYR A 294 20.90 5.53 2.18
CA TYR A 294 19.90 4.55 2.60
C TYR A 294 19.73 4.58 4.12
N SER A 295 18.49 4.52 4.58
CA SER A 295 18.13 4.67 5.99
C SER A 295 16.88 3.85 6.33
N GLY A 296 16.82 3.34 7.56
CA GLY A 296 15.61 2.75 8.14
C GLY A 296 14.84 3.77 8.98
N TYR A 297 14.07 3.28 9.95
CA TYR A 297 13.35 4.11 10.92
C TYR A 297 14.26 5.20 11.55
N PRO A 298 13.79 6.46 11.70
CA PRO A 298 12.42 6.95 11.47
C PRO A 298 12.15 7.48 10.07
N GLN A 299 13.09 7.38 9.12
CA GLN A 299 12.92 7.90 7.76
C GLN A 299 13.46 6.92 6.72
N PHE A 300 12.57 6.14 6.12
CA PHE A 300 12.94 5.02 5.26
C PHE A 300 13.35 5.48 3.86
N ASN A 301 14.56 5.07 3.46
CA ASN A 301 15.04 5.12 2.08
C ASN A 301 15.65 3.77 1.74
N THR A 302 14.78 2.85 1.30
CA THR A 302 15.06 1.46 1.00
C THR A 302 15.94 1.34 -0.25
N PRO A 303 16.97 0.45 -0.27
CA PRO A 303 17.74 0.21 -1.48
C PRO A 303 16.87 -0.34 -2.63
N PRO A 304 16.81 0.32 -3.81
CA PRO A 304 15.96 -0.12 -4.92
C PRO A 304 16.20 -1.55 -5.42
N CYS A 305 17.32 -2.19 -5.06
CA CYS A 305 17.60 -3.58 -5.38
C CYS A 305 16.56 -4.59 -4.81
N ILE A 306 15.71 -4.18 -3.85
CA ILE A 306 14.56 -5.00 -3.43
C ILE A 306 13.58 -5.25 -4.59
N LEU A 307 13.47 -4.29 -5.52
CA LEU A 307 12.57 -4.36 -6.67
C LEU A 307 12.90 -5.52 -7.61
N TYR A 308 14.17 -5.94 -7.69
CA TYR A 308 14.55 -7.15 -8.41
C TYR A 308 13.95 -8.41 -7.77
N ALA A 309 14.06 -8.56 -6.45
CA ALA A 309 13.51 -9.69 -5.73
C ALA A 309 11.97 -9.76 -5.85
N LEU A 310 11.28 -8.61 -5.84
CA LEU A 310 9.83 -8.52 -6.04
C LEU A 310 9.43 -8.87 -7.48
N ARG A 311 10.07 -8.26 -8.49
CA ARG A 311 9.84 -8.59 -9.91
C ARG A 311 10.09 -10.08 -10.20
N ASP A 312 11.21 -10.62 -9.72
CA ASP A 312 11.65 -11.97 -10.06
C ASP A 312 10.83 -13.05 -9.33
N SER A 313 10.19 -12.72 -8.20
CA SER A 313 9.15 -13.55 -7.55
C SER A 313 7.74 -13.34 -8.12
N SER A 314 7.60 -12.62 -9.25
CA SER A 314 6.33 -12.35 -9.95
C SER A 314 5.34 -11.45 -9.19
N VAL A 315 5.83 -10.41 -8.51
CA VAL A 315 5.00 -9.25 -8.15
C VAL A 315 4.69 -8.44 -9.42
N ASP A 316 3.42 -8.07 -9.62
CA ASP A 316 2.98 -7.24 -10.75
C ASP A 316 3.06 -5.74 -10.48
N MET A 317 2.69 -5.33 -9.25
CA MET A 317 2.40 -3.93 -8.91
C MET A 317 2.76 -3.59 -7.46
N LEU A 318 3.24 -2.38 -7.25
CA LEU A 318 3.47 -1.81 -5.91
C LEU A 318 2.46 -0.72 -5.56
N THR A 319 2.01 -0.73 -4.30
CA THR A 319 1.35 0.41 -3.66
C THR A 319 2.39 1.40 -3.17
N LEU A 320 2.27 2.68 -3.54
CA LEU A 320 3.18 3.74 -3.13
C LEU A 320 2.53 4.77 -2.19
N ALA A 321 1.21 4.77 -2.02
CA ALA A 321 0.57 5.59 -0.99
C ALA A 321 0.71 4.93 0.38
N ASN A 322 1.83 5.18 1.05
CA ASN A 322 2.10 4.86 2.45
C ASN A 322 2.63 6.09 3.21
N ASN A 323 2.62 6.05 4.56
CA ASN A 323 2.96 7.19 5.41
C ASN A 323 4.42 7.64 5.26
N HIS A 324 5.31 6.72 4.89
CA HIS A 324 6.74 6.96 4.70
C HIS A 324 7.13 7.42 3.28
N MET A 325 6.17 7.54 2.33
CA MET A 325 6.45 7.92 0.93
C MET A 325 6.97 9.37 0.75
N LEU A 326 6.96 10.19 1.80
CA LEU A 326 7.58 11.53 1.79
C LEU A 326 8.86 11.63 2.64
N ASP A 327 9.43 10.53 3.13
CA ASP A 327 10.67 10.55 3.94
C ASP A 327 11.87 11.08 3.15
N GLY A 328 11.98 10.69 1.88
CA GLY A 328 12.91 11.24 0.90
C GLY A 328 12.45 12.57 0.27
N TRP A 329 11.38 13.19 0.79
CA TRP A 329 10.68 14.35 0.23
C TRP A 329 10.17 14.11 -1.20
N PHE A 330 9.72 15.17 -1.88
CA PHE A 330 9.20 15.09 -3.26
C PHE A 330 10.19 14.43 -4.23
N ASP A 331 11.48 14.75 -4.14
CA ASP A 331 12.51 14.19 -5.03
C ASP A 331 12.74 12.70 -4.76
N GLY A 332 12.62 12.24 -3.51
CA GLY A 332 12.64 10.83 -3.15
C GLY A 332 11.44 10.06 -3.67
N LEU A 333 10.24 10.66 -3.64
CA LEU A 333 9.03 10.11 -4.25
C LEU A 333 9.17 10.01 -5.78
N MET A 334 9.66 11.06 -6.46
CA MET A 334 9.92 11.03 -7.90
C MET A 334 10.95 9.96 -8.29
N LYS A 335 12.04 9.84 -7.53
CA LYS A 335 13.04 8.77 -7.74
C LYS A 335 12.50 7.38 -7.39
N THR A 336 11.56 7.27 -6.45
CA THR A 336 10.85 6.02 -6.15
C THR A 336 10.07 5.54 -7.35
N ILE A 337 9.23 6.40 -7.95
CA ILE A 337 8.52 6.08 -9.21
C ILE A 337 9.50 5.67 -10.30
N GLN A 338 10.55 6.47 -10.53
CA GLN A 338 11.57 6.19 -11.56
C GLN A 338 12.24 4.82 -11.37
N ASN A 339 12.56 4.43 -10.13
CA ASN A 339 13.20 3.16 -9.85
C ASN A 339 12.24 1.96 -10.01
N VAL A 340 10.96 2.12 -9.68
CA VAL A 340 9.93 1.08 -9.91
C VAL A 340 9.68 0.88 -11.42
N ASP A 341 9.53 1.97 -12.18
CA ASP A 341 9.44 1.94 -13.64
C ASP A 341 10.68 1.26 -14.27
N SER A 342 11.88 1.53 -13.74
CA SER A 342 13.14 1.02 -14.31
C SER A 342 13.29 -0.51 -14.29
N VAL A 343 12.44 -1.23 -13.54
CA VAL A 343 12.41 -2.70 -13.52
C VAL A 343 11.15 -3.29 -14.16
N ASN A 344 10.31 -2.45 -14.80
CA ASN A 344 9.00 -2.81 -15.37
C ASN A 344 7.96 -3.31 -14.35
N LEU A 345 8.08 -2.91 -13.07
CA LEU A 345 7.02 -3.09 -12.09
C LEU A 345 5.96 -1.99 -12.26
N LYS A 346 4.68 -2.35 -12.10
CA LYS A 346 3.58 -1.39 -12.13
C LYS A 346 3.53 -0.64 -10.78
N HIS A 347 2.94 0.55 -10.74
CA HIS A 347 2.72 1.26 -9.48
C HIS A 347 1.34 1.94 -9.40
N ILE A 348 0.91 2.25 -8.18
CA ILE A 348 -0.27 3.07 -7.89
C ILE A 348 -0.08 3.86 -6.58
N GLY A 349 -0.88 4.91 -6.35
CA GLY A 349 -0.84 5.73 -5.13
C GLY A 349 0.20 6.87 -5.16
N ALA A 350 1.00 6.94 -6.23
CA ALA A 350 1.89 8.05 -6.52
C ALA A 350 1.90 8.39 -8.03
N SER A 351 2.16 9.66 -8.37
CA SER A 351 2.07 10.18 -9.76
C SER A 351 3.08 11.30 -10.03
N ARG A 352 3.59 11.41 -11.27
CA ARG A 352 4.55 12.44 -11.72
C ARG A 352 3.86 13.73 -12.17
N THR A 353 2.58 13.67 -12.54
CA THR A 353 1.78 14.81 -13.02
C THR A 353 0.34 14.76 -12.50
N GLN A 354 -0.41 15.86 -12.70
CA GLN A 354 -1.86 15.87 -12.49
C GLN A 354 -2.60 14.97 -13.49
N GLU A 355 -2.17 14.94 -14.76
CA GLU A 355 -2.80 14.09 -15.79
C GLU A 355 -2.68 12.60 -15.45
N GLU A 356 -1.55 12.18 -14.91
CA GLU A 356 -1.34 10.81 -14.39
C GLU A 356 -2.14 10.54 -13.11
N ARG A 357 -2.30 11.54 -12.23
CA ARG A 357 -3.17 11.44 -11.04
C ARG A 357 -4.64 11.29 -11.40
N ASP A 358 -5.08 11.98 -12.44
CA ASP A 358 -6.47 12.01 -12.90
C ASP A 358 -6.79 10.83 -13.87
N THR A 359 -5.80 10.02 -14.25
CA THR A 359 -5.94 8.86 -15.14
C THR A 359 -6.35 7.59 -14.36
N PRO A 360 -7.50 6.95 -14.67
CA PRO A 360 -7.92 5.74 -13.97
C PRO A 360 -7.00 4.54 -14.24
N VAL A 361 -6.43 3.94 -13.19
CA VAL A 361 -5.55 2.77 -13.30
C VAL A 361 -6.39 1.49 -13.42
N ILE A 362 -6.41 0.90 -14.61
CA ILE A 362 -7.13 -0.36 -14.91
C ILE A 362 -6.18 -1.32 -15.61
N TYR A 363 -6.13 -2.58 -15.14
CA TYR A 363 -5.44 -3.68 -15.82
C TYR A 363 -6.43 -4.78 -16.19
N GLU A 364 -6.24 -5.39 -17.37
CA GLU A 364 -7.04 -6.52 -17.81
C GLU A 364 -6.35 -7.83 -17.43
N ILE A 365 -6.96 -8.60 -16.53
CA ILE A 365 -6.41 -9.81 -15.92
C ILE A 365 -7.36 -10.96 -16.25
N ASN A 366 -6.90 -11.96 -17.02
CA ASN A 366 -7.74 -13.03 -17.60
C ASN A 366 -9.03 -12.53 -18.30
N GLY A 367 -8.95 -11.37 -18.96
CA GLY A 367 -10.09 -10.73 -19.63
C GLY A 367 -11.06 -10.00 -18.70
N ILE A 368 -10.70 -9.77 -17.44
CA ILE A 368 -11.47 -8.98 -16.46
C ILE A 368 -10.78 -7.65 -16.23
N LYS A 369 -11.50 -6.54 -16.33
CA LYS A 369 -10.95 -5.19 -16.13
C LYS A 369 -10.97 -4.81 -14.66
N VAL A 370 -9.85 -5.01 -13.98
CA VAL A 370 -9.70 -4.66 -12.57
C VAL A 370 -9.16 -3.23 -12.47
N GLY A 371 -10.00 -2.35 -11.94
CA GLY A 371 -9.64 -0.99 -11.56
C GLY A 371 -9.01 -0.95 -10.18
N PHE A 372 -7.97 -0.14 -10.02
CA PHE A 372 -7.22 -0.05 -8.76
C PHE A 372 -7.24 1.37 -8.21
N MET A 373 -7.23 1.49 -6.88
CA MET A 373 -6.99 2.71 -6.13
C MET A 373 -6.00 2.43 -5.00
N ASN A 374 -5.23 3.44 -4.57
CA ASN A 374 -4.40 3.34 -3.38
C ASN A 374 -4.27 4.68 -2.65
N TYR A 375 -4.55 4.70 -1.34
CA TYR A 375 -4.47 5.90 -0.50
C TYR A 375 -3.80 5.63 0.84
N THR A 376 -3.12 6.65 1.38
CA THR A 376 -2.69 6.67 2.78
C THR A 376 -3.48 7.68 3.62
N GLU A 377 -3.70 7.38 4.89
CA GLU A 377 -4.42 8.26 5.82
C GLU A 377 -3.55 9.41 6.34
N GLU A 378 -2.26 9.17 6.58
CA GLU A 378 -1.31 10.20 6.99
C GLU A 378 0.08 10.03 6.35
N LEU A 379 0.98 10.98 6.62
CA LEU A 379 2.29 11.11 5.97
C LEU A 379 3.38 11.48 6.99
N ASN A 380 3.32 10.94 8.21
CA ASN A 380 4.28 11.23 9.31
C ASN A 380 4.48 12.73 9.60
N SER A 381 3.43 13.54 9.39
CA SER A 381 3.46 15.02 9.42
C SER A 381 4.41 15.69 8.40
N MET A 382 4.94 14.97 7.41
CA MET A 382 5.72 15.55 6.30
C MET A 382 4.88 16.48 5.43
N ASP A 383 3.57 16.19 5.29
CA ASP A 383 2.54 17.04 4.67
C ASP A 383 2.45 18.45 5.29
N ARG A 384 2.91 18.61 6.55
CA ARG A 384 2.82 19.83 7.35
C ARG A 384 4.10 20.66 7.32
N GLN A 385 5.16 20.15 6.69
CA GLN A 385 6.45 20.83 6.62
C GLN A 385 6.38 22.02 5.67
N ALA A 386 6.71 23.22 6.16
CA ALA A 386 6.66 24.46 5.36
C ALA A 386 7.64 24.47 4.16
N SER A 387 8.60 23.54 4.12
CA SER A 387 9.56 23.32 3.04
C SER A 387 9.15 22.22 2.04
N LEU A 388 8.01 21.54 2.22
CA LEU A 388 7.55 20.52 1.28
C LEU A 388 7.14 21.17 -0.05
N ASP A 389 7.57 20.58 -1.17
CA ASP A 389 7.09 20.98 -2.49
C ASP A 389 5.58 20.68 -2.60
N LYS A 390 4.80 21.70 -2.91
CA LYS A 390 3.33 21.61 -3.01
C LYS A 390 2.86 20.56 -4.04
N ARG A 391 3.69 20.22 -5.03
CA ARG A 391 3.43 19.14 -6.00
C ARG A 391 3.20 17.79 -5.32
N ALA A 392 3.86 17.53 -4.18
CA ALA A 392 3.64 16.35 -3.34
C ALA A 392 2.15 16.19 -2.99
N MET A 393 1.56 17.22 -2.37
CA MET A 393 0.17 17.19 -1.92
C MET A 393 -0.84 17.59 -3.01
N GLN A 394 -0.40 18.19 -4.13
CA GLN A 394 -1.30 18.53 -5.24
C GLN A 394 -1.68 17.30 -6.07
N PHE A 395 -0.71 16.47 -6.45
CA PHE A 395 -0.94 15.29 -7.28
C PHE A 395 -0.10 14.08 -6.89
N ALA A 396 1.12 14.27 -6.37
CA ALA A 396 2.13 13.23 -6.44
C ALA A 396 2.05 12.12 -5.39
N VAL A 397 1.50 12.37 -4.19
CA VAL A 397 1.06 11.31 -3.26
C VAL A 397 -0.46 11.32 -3.13
N HIS A 398 -1.06 10.13 -3.09
CA HIS A 398 -2.49 9.94 -2.99
C HIS A 398 -2.85 9.74 -1.51
N ALA A 399 -3.31 10.80 -0.85
CA ALA A 399 -3.70 10.77 0.56
C ALA A 399 -5.21 10.97 0.72
N THR A 400 -5.83 10.40 1.75
CA THR A 400 -7.27 10.61 2.02
C THR A 400 -7.63 12.08 2.22
N SER A 401 -6.65 12.92 2.56
CA SER A 401 -6.76 14.37 2.71
C SER A 401 -6.67 15.17 1.39
N ASN A 402 -6.22 14.58 0.28
CA ASN A 402 -6.12 15.22 -1.05
C ASN A 402 -6.84 14.48 -2.19
N SER A 403 -7.43 13.31 -1.94
CA SER A 403 -8.19 12.49 -2.90
C SER A 403 -9.71 12.66 -2.77
N ASN A 404 -10.48 12.12 -3.71
CA ASN A 404 -11.93 12.01 -3.60
C ASN A 404 -12.40 10.65 -4.14
N SER A 405 -12.30 9.62 -3.29
CA SER A 405 -12.57 8.22 -3.65
C SER A 405 -13.92 7.97 -4.34
N LEU A 406 -14.91 8.86 -4.14
CA LEU A 406 -16.20 8.83 -4.83
C LEU A 406 -16.04 9.15 -6.33
N ASN A 407 -15.32 10.22 -6.67
CA ASN A 407 -14.97 10.58 -8.03
C ASN A 407 -14.02 9.54 -8.64
N ASP A 408 -13.03 9.11 -7.86
CA ASP A 408 -11.94 8.25 -8.34
C ASP A 408 -12.49 6.84 -8.69
N ALA A 409 -13.35 6.27 -7.83
CA ALA A 409 -14.09 5.04 -8.14
C ALA A 409 -15.09 5.22 -9.30
N LYS A 410 -15.75 6.38 -9.40
CA LYS A 410 -16.65 6.69 -10.52
C LYS A 410 -15.89 6.74 -11.85
N ALA A 411 -14.71 7.36 -11.89
CA ALA A 411 -13.88 7.45 -13.08
C ALA A 411 -13.39 6.06 -13.54
N LEU A 412 -13.07 5.16 -12.61
CA LEU A 412 -12.78 3.75 -12.92
C LEU A 412 -13.99 3.04 -13.55
N ARG A 413 -15.21 3.24 -13.04
CA ARG A 413 -16.44 2.67 -13.66
C ARG A 413 -16.73 3.29 -15.04
N GLU A 414 -16.57 4.60 -15.20
CA GLU A 414 -16.77 5.29 -16.49
C GLU A 414 -15.72 4.91 -17.54
N ALA A 415 -14.51 4.53 -17.12
CA ALA A 415 -13.48 3.92 -17.96
C ALA A 415 -13.67 2.40 -18.20
N GLY A 416 -14.68 1.78 -17.58
CA GLY A 416 -15.07 0.39 -17.82
C GLY A 416 -14.40 -0.66 -16.92
N ALA A 417 -14.09 -0.32 -15.67
CA ALA A 417 -13.67 -1.30 -14.67
C ALA A 417 -14.82 -2.24 -14.24
N ASP A 418 -14.66 -3.53 -14.53
CA ASP A 418 -15.54 -4.63 -14.09
C ASP A 418 -15.56 -4.73 -12.54
N VAL A 419 -14.40 -4.58 -11.90
CA VAL A 419 -14.20 -4.69 -10.45
C VAL A 419 -13.26 -3.59 -9.96
N ILE A 420 -13.47 -3.06 -8.75
CA ILE A 420 -12.59 -2.06 -8.13
C ILE A 420 -11.98 -2.59 -6.83
N VAL A 421 -10.63 -2.55 -6.76
CA VAL A 421 -9.82 -2.90 -5.59
C VAL A 421 -9.13 -1.65 -5.03
N CYS A 422 -9.29 -1.38 -3.74
CA CYS A 422 -8.71 -0.21 -3.07
C CYS A 422 -7.70 -0.63 -1.99
N PHE A 423 -6.45 -0.20 -2.11
CA PHE A 423 -5.40 -0.42 -1.11
C PHE A 423 -5.30 0.76 -0.15
N MET A 424 -5.35 0.51 1.15
CA MET A 424 -5.39 1.54 2.20
C MET A 424 -4.25 1.39 3.20
N HIS A 425 -3.45 2.44 3.38
CA HIS A 425 -2.40 2.50 4.42
C HIS A 425 -2.89 3.41 5.54
N TRP A 426 -3.48 2.83 6.60
CA TRP A 426 -4.46 3.50 7.46
C TRP A 426 -4.53 3.01 8.92
N GLY A 427 -5.20 3.78 9.78
CA GLY A 427 -5.47 3.42 11.17
C GLY A 427 -4.31 3.57 12.14
N THR A 428 -4.41 2.90 13.29
CA THR A 428 -3.47 3.04 14.41
C THR A 428 -2.43 1.92 14.44
N GLU A 429 -1.14 2.26 14.47
CA GLU A 429 -0.04 1.29 14.63
C GLU A 429 -0.27 0.32 15.81
N TYR A 430 -0.07 -0.98 15.54
CA TYR A 430 -0.08 -2.10 16.50
C TYR A 430 -1.41 -2.43 17.19
N GLU A 431 -2.50 -1.74 16.90
CA GLU A 431 -3.82 -2.09 17.44
C GLU A 431 -4.38 -3.36 16.76
N LEU A 432 -4.70 -4.38 17.54
CA LEU A 432 -5.14 -5.72 17.07
C LEU A 432 -6.59 -5.76 16.56
N GLU A 433 -7.29 -4.63 16.60
CA GLU A 433 -8.66 -4.44 16.18
C GLU A 433 -8.75 -3.15 15.36
N PRO A 434 -9.38 -3.17 14.16
CA PRO A 434 -9.47 -1.97 13.35
C PRO A 434 -10.20 -0.86 14.11
N ASP A 435 -9.67 0.35 14.07
CA ASP A 435 -10.18 1.47 14.85
C ASP A 435 -11.48 2.05 14.26
N ARG A 436 -11.95 3.16 14.81
CA ARG A 436 -13.20 3.80 14.36
C ARG A 436 -13.05 4.42 12.97
N ASP A 437 -11.89 4.98 12.66
CA ASP A 437 -11.72 5.83 11.49
C ASP A 437 -11.29 5.00 10.26
N GLN A 438 -10.58 3.88 10.46
CA GLN A 438 -10.52 2.78 9.48
C GLN A 438 -11.93 2.31 9.09
N LYS A 439 -12.81 2.01 10.07
CA LYS A 439 -14.20 1.58 9.80
C LYS A 439 -15.03 2.65 9.08
N ASN A 440 -14.84 3.93 9.43
CA ASN A 440 -15.49 5.04 8.75
C ASN A 440 -15.00 5.21 7.30
N LEU A 441 -13.72 4.97 7.02
CA LEU A 441 -13.16 4.98 5.66
C LEU A 441 -13.65 3.76 4.86
N ALA A 442 -13.65 2.57 5.46
CA ALA A 442 -14.17 1.35 4.82
C ALA A 442 -15.64 1.51 4.40
N ALA A 443 -16.49 2.04 5.29
CA ALA A 443 -17.89 2.34 4.98
C ALA A 443 -18.06 3.32 3.80
N LYS A 444 -17.24 4.38 3.73
CA LYS A 444 -17.25 5.31 2.58
C LYS A 444 -16.83 4.62 1.27
N LEU A 445 -15.89 3.68 1.32
CA LEU A 445 -15.45 2.94 0.13
C LEU A 445 -16.55 1.99 -0.38
N VAL A 446 -17.37 1.41 0.52
CA VAL A 446 -18.62 0.71 0.14
C VAL A 446 -19.59 1.68 -0.57
N GLU A 447 -19.79 2.88 -0.02
CA GLU A 447 -20.62 3.93 -0.66
C GLU A 447 -20.05 4.38 -2.02
N CYS A 448 -18.72 4.33 -2.22
CA CYS A 448 -18.08 4.65 -3.50
C CYS A 448 -18.29 3.55 -4.57
N GLY A 449 -18.70 2.33 -4.20
CA GLY A 449 -18.84 1.19 -5.10
C GLY A 449 -17.55 0.37 -5.30
N VAL A 450 -16.74 0.25 -4.24
CA VAL A 450 -15.54 -0.59 -4.19
C VAL A 450 -15.91 -2.03 -3.82
N ASP A 451 -15.32 -3.02 -4.50
CA ASP A 451 -15.63 -4.45 -4.31
C ASP A 451 -14.66 -5.13 -3.33
N VAL A 452 -13.40 -4.68 -3.29
CA VAL A 452 -12.40 -5.15 -2.32
C VAL A 452 -11.60 -3.98 -1.74
N ILE A 453 -11.39 -4.01 -0.43
CA ILE A 453 -10.52 -3.10 0.31
C ILE A 453 -9.43 -3.93 0.99
N ILE A 454 -8.17 -3.61 0.73
CA ILE A 454 -7.00 -4.27 1.30
C ILE A 454 -6.22 -3.24 2.13
N GLY A 455 -6.11 -3.46 3.43
CA GLY A 455 -5.42 -2.58 4.37
C GLY A 455 -4.01 -3.05 4.75
N GLY A 456 -3.12 -2.09 4.95
CA GLY A 456 -1.82 -2.18 5.63
C GLY A 456 -1.63 -0.98 6.57
N HIS A 457 -0.41 -0.80 7.11
CA HIS A 457 0.01 0.17 8.14
C HIS A 457 0.04 -0.31 9.60
N PRO A 458 -0.97 -0.98 10.20
CA PRO A 458 -0.91 -1.34 11.62
C PRO A 458 0.24 -2.30 12.02
N HIS A 459 0.99 -2.87 11.06
CA HIS A 459 2.09 -3.82 11.26
C HIS A 459 1.73 -5.09 12.05
N VAL A 460 0.43 -5.33 12.27
CA VAL A 460 -0.18 -6.49 12.94
C VAL A 460 -1.34 -7.01 12.09
N VAL A 461 -1.63 -8.31 12.13
CA VAL A 461 -2.78 -8.87 11.40
C VAL A 461 -4.10 -8.40 12.03
N GLN A 462 -4.99 -7.83 11.22
CA GLN A 462 -6.38 -7.52 11.59
C GLN A 462 -7.34 -8.37 10.73
N ARG A 463 -8.58 -8.57 11.18
CA ARG A 463 -9.57 -9.40 10.46
C ARG A 463 -9.83 -8.91 9.03
N ALA A 464 -10.40 -9.78 8.20
CA ALA A 464 -11.23 -9.36 7.07
C ALA A 464 -12.73 -9.57 7.36
N GLU A 465 -13.62 -8.75 6.81
CA GLU A 465 -15.08 -8.94 6.90
C GLU A 465 -15.81 -8.56 5.60
N TRP A 466 -17.02 -9.09 5.41
CA TRP A 466 -17.92 -8.61 4.35
C TRP A 466 -18.70 -7.40 4.84
N LEU A 467 -18.48 -6.26 4.21
CA LEU A 467 -19.31 -5.08 4.37
C LEU A 467 -20.46 -5.10 3.33
N SER A 468 -21.57 -4.45 3.66
CA SER A 468 -22.72 -4.30 2.76
C SER A 468 -23.34 -2.92 2.93
N GLY A 469 -23.76 -2.32 1.82
CA GLY A 469 -24.35 -0.98 1.79
C GLY A 469 -25.03 -0.69 0.46
N THR A 470 -25.20 0.61 0.17
CA THR A 470 -25.68 1.10 -1.12
C THR A 470 -24.58 1.96 -1.76
N ASN A 471 -24.19 1.66 -3.00
CA ASN A 471 -23.19 2.46 -3.70
C ASN A 471 -23.77 3.77 -4.26
N GLN A 472 -22.91 4.63 -4.78
CA GLN A 472 -23.24 5.92 -5.40
C GLN A 472 -24.17 5.83 -6.62
N PHE A 473 -24.35 4.64 -7.20
CA PHE A 473 -25.26 4.37 -8.31
C PHE A 473 -26.67 3.94 -7.84
N GLY A 474 -26.86 3.76 -6.52
CA GLY A 474 -28.11 3.35 -5.89
C GLY A 474 -28.29 1.83 -5.77
N GLU A 475 -27.25 1.06 -6.05
CA GLU A 475 -27.27 -0.40 -6.09
C GLU A 475 -26.76 -0.99 -4.76
N ARG A 476 -27.12 -2.25 -4.45
CA ARG A 476 -26.54 -2.93 -3.28
C ARG A 476 -25.07 -3.24 -3.55
N GLN A 477 -24.18 -2.67 -2.75
CA GLN A 477 -22.78 -3.06 -2.71
C GLN A 477 -22.56 -4.15 -1.66
N GLU A 478 -21.69 -5.11 -1.99
CA GLU A 478 -21.06 -6.05 -1.07
C GLU A 478 -19.55 -5.92 -1.28
N THR A 479 -18.77 -5.82 -0.20
CA THR A 479 -17.35 -5.45 -0.26
C THR A 479 -16.54 -6.33 0.68
N LEU A 480 -15.48 -6.97 0.18
CA LEU A 480 -14.52 -7.68 1.03
C LEU A 480 -13.54 -6.66 1.62
N CYS A 481 -13.47 -6.52 2.95
CA CYS A 481 -12.58 -5.57 3.61
C CYS A 481 -11.61 -6.27 4.56
N LEU A 482 -10.34 -6.42 4.17
CA LEU A 482 -9.23 -6.81 5.04
C LEU A 482 -8.58 -5.53 5.59
N TYR A 483 -8.48 -5.37 6.92
CA TYR A 483 -8.01 -4.09 7.49
C TYR A 483 -6.50 -3.98 7.68
N SER A 484 -5.77 -5.09 7.88
CA SER A 484 -4.31 -5.10 7.98
C SER A 484 -3.74 -6.50 7.75
N LEU A 485 -2.73 -6.59 6.89
CA LEU A 485 -2.00 -7.83 6.56
C LEU A 485 -0.87 -8.18 7.55
N GLY A 486 -0.47 -7.25 8.43
CA GLY A 486 0.74 -7.39 9.24
C GLY A 486 2.04 -7.18 8.44
N ASN A 487 3.19 -7.56 9.01
CA ASN A 487 4.50 -7.41 8.37
C ASN A 487 4.86 -8.65 7.53
N PHE A 488 5.31 -8.45 6.29
CA PHE A 488 5.89 -9.54 5.50
C PHE A 488 7.41 -9.64 5.68
N LEU A 489 8.12 -8.51 5.74
CA LEU A 489 9.56 -8.47 6.03
C LEU A 489 9.92 -7.23 6.84
N SER A 490 10.28 -7.40 8.12
CA SER A 490 10.70 -6.30 9.01
C SER A 490 11.66 -6.76 10.11
N PHE A 491 12.25 -5.82 10.83
CA PHE A 491 13.00 -6.07 12.08
C PHE A 491 12.16 -5.81 13.35
N GLN A 492 10.84 -5.63 13.25
CA GLN A 492 9.98 -5.54 14.44
C GLN A 492 9.83 -6.95 15.04
N ARG A 493 10.37 -7.20 16.24
CA ARG A 493 10.47 -8.55 16.87
C ARG A 493 9.57 -8.76 18.10
N GLU A 494 8.66 -7.83 18.36
CA GLU A 494 7.62 -8.01 19.39
C GLU A 494 6.49 -8.89 18.85
N GLN A 495 5.77 -9.57 19.75
CA GLN A 495 4.59 -10.37 19.39
C GLN A 495 3.59 -9.54 18.57
N TYR A 496 2.88 -10.19 17.65
CA TYR A 496 1.99 -9.61 16.64
C TYR A 496 2.68 -8.84 15.50
N LYS A 497 3.91 -8.34 15.70
CA LYS A 497 4.66 -7.52 14.74
C LYS A 497 5.72 -8.31 13.96
N ASP A 498 5.96 -9.55 14.36
CA ASP A 498 7.04 -10.39 13.86
C ASP A 498 6.69 -11.24 12.62
N GLY A 499 5.42 -11.16 12.20
CA GLY A 499 4.86 -11.80 11.01
C GLY A 499 3.62 -11.07 10.48
N GLY A 500 2.87 -11.78 9.63
CA GLY A 500 1.75 -11.25 8.85
C GLY A 500 1.04 -12.36 8.08
N ILE A 501 0.35 -12.01 7.00
CA ILE A 501 -0.28 -12.95 6.08
C ILE A 501 0.02 -12.61 4.61
N ILE A 502 0.08 -13.65 3.78
CA ILE A 502 -0.32 -13.56 2.36
C ILE A 502 -1.83 -13.76 2.32
N PHE A 503 -2.56 -12.97 1.53
CA PHE A 503 -4.01 -13.05 1.39
C PHE A 503 -4.40 -13.07 -0.09
N ASP A 504 -5.31 -13.98 -0.41
CA ASP A 504 -5.83 -14.23 -1.76
C ASP A 504 -7.33 -13.95 -1.81
N PHE A 505 -7.80 -13.45 -2.95
CA PHE A 505 -9.21 -13.51 -3.32
C PHE A 505 -9.36 -13.77 -4.82
N THR A 506 -10.44 -14.45 -5.20
CA THR A 506 -10.73 -14.71 -6.62
C THR A 506 -11.90 -13.86 -7.09
N ILE A 507 -11.67 -13.06 -8.13
CA ILE A 507 -12.72 -12.44 -8.93
C ILE A 507 -13.30 -13.50 -9.88
N GLN A 508 -14.61 -13.66 -9.89
CA GLN A 508 -15.30 -14.63 -10.74
C GLN A 508 -16.55 -14.05 -11.41
N GLU A 509 -16.61 -14.17 -12.74
CA GLU A 509 -17.78 -13.87 -13.56
C GLU A 509 -18.96 -14.80 -13.23
N GLN A 510 -20.16 -14.25 -13.29
CA GLN A 510 -21.43 -14.91 -13.05
C GLN A 510 -22.18 -15.12 -14.39
N PRO A 511 -23.15 -16.05 -14.47
CA PRO A 511 -23.90 -16.31 -15.71
C PRO A 511 -24.75 -15.15 -16.26
N ASP A 512 -24.90 -14.06 -15.50
CA ASP A 512 -25.56 -12.81 -15.92
C ASP A 512 -24.57 -11.71 -16.39
N GLY A 513 -23.27 -12.00 -16.39
CA GLY A 513 -22.20 -11.05 -16.73
C GLY A 513 -21.75 -10.17 -15.56
N SER A 514 -22.34 -10.30 -14.37
CA SER A 514 -21.82 -9.65 -13.15
C SER A 514 -20.57 -10.35 -12.62
N PHE A 515 -19.85 -9.69 -11.72
CA PHE A 515 -18.70 -10.28 -11.02
C PHE A 515 -18.98 -10.44 -9.53
N LYS A 516 -18.33 -11.44 -8.93
CA LYS A 516 -18.27 -11.60 -7.47
C LYS A 516 -16.86 -11.91 -7.01
N ILE A 517 -16.57 -11.45 -5.81
CA ILE A 517 -15.38 -11.83 -5.05
C ILE A 517 -15.71 -13.13 -4.31
N VAL A 518 -14.89 -14.15 -4.49
CA VAL A 518 -15.06 -15.48 -3.90
C VAL A 518 -13.72 -16.01 -3.38
N ASN A 519 -13.77 -17.11 -2.63
CA ASN A 519 -12.59 -17.80 -2.09
C ASN A 519 -11.56 -16.90 -1.36
N PRO A 520 -11.96 -16.00 -0.43
CA PRO A 520 -10.97 -15.31 0.39
C PRO A 520 -10.17 -16.32 1.21
N GLY A 521 -8.84 -16.27 1.12
CA GLY A 521 -7.92 -17.23 1.73
C GLY A 521 -6.67 -16.54 2.29
N TYR A 522 -6.00 -17.14 3.27
CA TYR A 522 -4.77 -16.60 3.84
C TYR A 522 -3.74 -17.65 4.25
N LEU A 523 -2.46 -17.31 4.10
CA LEU A 523 -1.31 -18.07 4.59
C LEU A 523 -0.58 -17.24 5.65
N PRO A 524 -0.51 -17.67 6.92
CA PRO A 524 0.30 -17.02 7.94
C PRO A 524 1.79 -17.10 7.62
N THR A 525 2.45 -15.93 7.60
CA THR A 525 3.89 -15.80 7.37
C THR A 525 4.60 -15.27 8.60
N TRP A 526 5.78 -15.82 8.90
CA TRP A 526 6.61 -15.35 10.02
C TRP A 526 8.02 -15.04 9.54
N VAL A 527 8.57 -13.90 9.98
CA VAL A 527 9.95 -13.53 9.64
C VAL A 527 10.89 -14.22 10.62
N TRP A 528 11.39 -15.40 10.26
CA TRP A 528 12.43 -16.04 11.05
C TRP A 528 13.72 -15.23 10.97
N MET A 529 14.23 -14.83 12.14
CA MET A 529 15.47 -14.09 12.29
C MET A 529 16.48 -14.95 13.05
N THR A 530 17.69 -15.06 12.50
CA THR A 530 18.84 -15.72 13.14
C THR A 530 20.02 -14.76 13.27
N GLY A 531 21.05 -15.16 14.00
CA GLY A 531 22.19 -14.32 14.36
C GLY A 531 22.07 -13.71 15.76
N THR A 532 23.09 -12.96 16.18
CA THR A 532 23.27 -12.40 17.52
C THR A 532 23.65 -10.93 17.55
N ASN A 533 24.04 -10.34 16.41
CA ASN A 533 24.33 -8.92 16.24
C ASN A 533 24.10 -8.48 14.78
N LYS A 534 24.04 -7.16 14.54
CA LYS A 534 23.80 -6.57 13.21
C LYS A 534 24.74 -7.08 12.09
N ASP A 535 25.96 -7.47 12.45
CA ASP A 535 26.97 -7.92 11.49
C ASP A 535 26.73 -9.37 11.03
N ASN A 536 25.91 -10.15 11.77
CA ASN A 536 25.58 -11.55 11.45
C ASN A 536 24.08 -11.87 11.35
N TYR A 537 23.16 -10.92 11.57
CA TYR A 537 21.71 -11.16 11.45
C TYR A 537 21.30 -11.70 10.07
N ASN A 538 20.42 -12.70 10.01
CA ASN A 538 19.84 -13.18 8.76
C ASN A 538 18.31 -13.33 8.89
N PHE A 539 17.58 -12.81 7.91
CA PHE A 539 16.13 -12.82 7.84
C PHE A 539 15.62 -13.78 6.76
N GLN A 540 14.57 -14.54 7.06
CA GLN A 540 13.83 -15.37 6.11
C GLN A 540 12.34 -15.32 6.43
N VAL A 541 11.51 -14.98 5.45
CA VAL A 541 10.05 -15.09 5.55
C VAL A 541 9.67 -16.55 5.32
N LEU A 542 8.91 -17.13 6.24
CA LEU A 542 8.47 -18.53 6.20
C LEU A 542 6.94 -18.62 6.07
N ASN A 543 6.42 -19.45 5.17
CA ASN A 543 5.03 -19.92 5.22
C ASN A 543 4.89 -20.87 6.41
N VAL A 544 4.28 -20.40 7.51
CA VAL A 544 4.31 -21.15 8.77
C VAL A 544 3.58 -22.50 8.66
N SER A 545 2.57 -22.60 7.80
CA SER A 545 1.81 -23.84 7.58
C SER A 545 2.69 -25.03 7.19
N GLU A 546 3.79 -24.82 6.44
CA GLU A 546 4.74 -25.89 6.08
C GLU A 546 5.61 -26.33 7.28
N TYR A 547 6.04 -25.36 8.10
CA TYR A 547 7.06 -25.55 9.14
C TYR A 547 6.52 -25.95 10.52
N ILE A 548 5.19 -25.94 10.75
CA ILE A 548 4.58 -26.40 12.01
C ILE A 548 4.98 -27.83 12.36
N ASN A 549 4.89 -28.75 11.38
CA ASN A 549 5.21 -30.17 11.60
C ASN A 549 6.65 -30.53 11.22
N ASN A 550 7.30 -29.69 10.39
CA ASN A 550 8.64 -29.91 9.86
C ASN A 550 9.53 -28.65 10.00
N PRO A 551 9.82 -28.17 11.22
CA PRO A 551 10.61 -26.96 11.40
C PRO A 551 12.04 -27.13 10.86
N PRO A 552 12.70 -26.04 10.40
CA PRO A 552 14.08 -26.10 9.90
C PRO A 552 15.04 -26.72 10.92
N ALA A 553 15.95 -27.58 10.49
CA ALA A 553 16.80 -28.37 11.38
C ALA A 553 17.72 -27.56 12.31
N ASN A 554 17.94 -26.28 12.01
CA ASN A 554 18.70 -25.31 12.80
C ASN A 554 17.82 -24.28 13.53
N MET A 555 16.49 -24.42 13.52
CA MET A 555 15.56 -23.60 14.30
C MET A 555 15.65 -23.95 15.79
N THR A 556 15.84 -22.95 16.64
CA THR A 556 15.87 -23.19 18.09
C THR A 556 14.47 -23.47 18.62
N SER A 557 14.35 -24.22 19.71
CA SER A 557 13.04 -24.45 20.36
C SER A 557 12.37 -23.15 20.80
N ALA A 558 13.13 -22.09 21.09
CA ALA A 558 12.58 -20.77 21.43
C ALA A 558 11.99 -20.05 20.21
N ASP A 559 12.64 -20.17 19.05
CA ASP A 559 12.16 -19.57 17.80
C ASP A 559 10.96 -20.31 17.24
N TYR A 560 10.96 -21.65 17.32
CA TYR A 560 9.79 -22.47 17.00
C TYR A 560 8.56 -22.09 17.83
N GLN A 561 8.71 -21.85 19.14
CA GLN A 561 7.58 -21.41 19.97
C GLN A 561 7.07 -20.00 19.58
N LYS A 562 7.93 -19.07 19.15
CA LYS A 562 7.50 -17.77 18.60
C LYS A 562 6.77 -17.93 17.27
N MET A 563 7.28 -18.77 16.36
CA MET A 563 6.65 -19.07 15.08
C MET A 563 5.22 -19.61 15.27
N ILE A 564 5.05 -20.58 16.18
CA ILE A 564 3.75 -21.13 16.56
C ILE A 564 2.85 -20.06 17.22
N GLN A 565 3.40 -19.17 18.05
CA GLN A 565 2.65 -18.07 18.65
C GLN A 565 2.13 -17.09 17.58
N SER A 566 2.99 -16.63 16.66
CA SER A 566 2.64 -15.70 15.58
C SER A 566 1.60 -16.30 14.61
N TYR A 567 1.67 -17.61 14.33
CA TYR A 567 0.65 -18.35 13.59
C TYR A 567 -0.71 -18.39 14.32
N ASN A 568 -0.71 -18.73 15.62
CA ASN A 568 -1.92 -18.75 16.43
C ASN A 568 -2.56 -17.35 16.55
N ASP A 569 -1.75 -16.30 16.70
CA ASP A 569 -2.21 -14.92 16.75
C ASP A 569 -2.81 -14.46 15.41
N SER A 570 -2.18 -14.82 14.29
CA SER A 570 -2.70 -14.55 12.93
C SER A 570 -4.06 -15.23 12.69
N ILE A 571 -4.21 -16.49 13.10
CA ILE A 571 -5.49 -17.21 13.04
C ILE A 571 -6.51 -16.59 14.00
N ALA A 572 -6.10 -16.17 15.21
CA ALA A 572 -6.98 -15.52 16.17
C ALA A 572 -7.45 -14.13 15.69
N ALA A 573 -6.71 -13.44 14.83
CA ALA A 573 -7.16 -12.23 14.14
C ALA A 573 -8.17 -12.57 13.02
N MET A 574 -7.82 -13.48 12.11
CA MET A 574 -8.63 -13.80 10.92
C MET A 574 -9.92 -14.56 11.22
N SER A 575 -9.93 -15.43 12.24
CA SER A 575 -11.12 -16.20 12.67
C SER A 575 -12.25 -15.35 13.27
N LYS A 576 -12.01 -14.05 13.52
CA LYS A 576 -13.03 -13.06 13.89
C LYS A 576 -13.88 -12.59 12.69
N GLY A 577 -13.62 -13.10 11.49
CA GLY A 577 -14.14 -12.55 10.24
C GLY A 577 -14.23 -13.59 9.12
N VAL A 578 -13.75 -13.22 7.93
CA VAL A 578 -13.76 -14.08 6.74
C VAL A 578 -12.35 -14.30 6.19
N GLY A 579 -12.18 -15.42 5.48
CA GLY A 579 -10.89 -15.92 5.06
C GLY A 579 -10.75 -17.38 5.48
N THR A 580 -10.40 -18.25 4.53
CA THR A 580 -10.08 -19.65 4.80
C THR A 580 -8.59 -19.77 5.06
N LEU A 581 -8.18 -20.42 6.15
CA LEU A 581 -6.78 -20.76 6.35
C LEU A 581 -6.34 -21.70 5.22
N LEU A 582 -5.34 -21.28 4.46
CA LEU A 582 -4.73 -22.08 3.40
C LEU A 582 -3.64 -22.99 4.01
N THR A 583 -3.61 -24.23 3.56
CA THR A 583 -2.65 -25.26 3.97
C THR A 583 -2.16 -25.99 2.73
N LYS A 584 -0.84 -26.16 2.61
CA LYS A 584 -0.21 -27.13 1.70
C LYS A 584 -0.23 -28.53 2.33
#